data_AF-A0A0Q4NAL9-F1
#
_entry.id   AF-A0A0Q4NAL9-F1
#
_cell.length_a   1.000
_cell.length_b   1.000
_cell.length_c   1.000
_cell.angle_alpha   90.00
_cell.angle_beta   90.00
_cell.angle_gamma   90.00
#
_symmetry.space_group_name_H-M   'P 1'
#
loop_
_entity.id
_entity.type
_entity.pdbx_description
1 polymer ?
#
loop_
_entity_poly.entity_id
_entity_poly.type
_entity_poly.pdbx_seq_one_letter_code
_entity_poly.pdbx_strand_id
1 'polypeptide(L)'
;MYELPLPEDNPFDIFSCIKEGDKFKLLLRKEDFCDSVTFFDTIYRIKGKTASLNTLPVLKKAFTQTMTKDEMEKLYKNRLYKSKSGNVIYTRIRDSAIGDLCPLCSQRLVGTLDHYLPKAHYPQYAISRVNLYPACIECNKAKLDTVNSDKENQTFHPFFDRLHDIVWLSASLKGGASPALVFYVNDNVPQRFALRQRMRYHLRTLGIDNLYATHAASAMSREKLTLQRLFKRKGQRGVEKYLKDRWESACDNNKNSWQAVMYRTLLNSASFCAGGFNNIAVMPIRSVP
;
A
#
# COMPACT_ATOMS: atom_id res chain seq x y z
N MET A 1 -4.97 -1.93 -2.65
CA MET A 1 -4.81 -0.91 -1.60
C MET A 1 -6.00 -0.98 -0.65
N TYR A 2 -5.79 -0.73 0.63
CA TYR A 2 -6.87 -0.55 1.60
C TYR A 2 -6.50 0.48 2.67
N GLU A 3 -7.51 1.03 3.32
CA GLU A 3 -7.37 2.07 4.34
C GLU A 3 -7.13 1.45 5.71
N LEU A 4 -6.32 2.11 6.52
CA LEU A 4 -6.17 1.78 7.93
C LEU A 4 -6.91 2.81 8.78
N PRO A 5 -7.45 2.41 9.95
CA PRO A 5 -8.00 3.37 10.91
C PRO A 5 -6.90 4.36 11.32
N LEU A 6 -7.26 5.64 11.42
CA LEU A 6 -6.35 6.65 11.93
C LEU A 6 -6.12 6.36 13.42
N PRO A 7 -4.87 6.39 13.91
CA PRO A 7 -4.58 6.14 15.32
C PRO A 7 -5.18 7.21 16.21
N GLU A 8 -5.91 6.77 17.23
CA GLU A 8 -6.48 7.61 18.27
C GLU A 8 -5.61 7.64 19.55
N ASP A 9 -4.56 6.81 19.58
CA ASP A 9 -3.59 6.78 20.68
C ASP A 9 -3.03 8.18 20.96
N ASN A 10 -2.76 8.46 22.23
CA ASN A 10 -2.08 9.68 22.62
C ASN A 10 -0.67 9.70 21.96
N PRO A 11 -0.23 10.81 21.34
CA PRO A 11 1.08 10.88 20.68
C PRO A 11 2.25 10.51 21.60
N PHE A 12 2.09 10.59 22.92
CA PHE A 12 3.10 10.20 23.89
C PHE A 12 3.17 8.68 24.17
N ASP A 13 2.13 7.91 23.86
CA ASP A 13 2.04 6.48 24.21
C ASP A 13 3.14 5.64 23.55
N ILE A 14 3.49 5.97 22.32
CA ILE A 14 4.57 5.29 21.58
C ILE A 14 5.93 5.46 22.26
N PHE A 15 6.12 6.49 23.10
CA PHE A 15 7.37 6.73 23.83
C PHE A 15 7.49 5.91 25.12
N SER A 16 6.49 5.10 25.48
CA SER A 16 6.57 4.16 26.61
C SER A 16 7.71 3.14 26.45
N CYS A 17 8.18 2.88 25.23
CA CYS A 17 9.34 2.02 24.99
C CYS A 17 10.71 2.69 25.19
N ILE A 18 10.76 4.00 25.41
CA ILE A 18 12.02 4.74 25.62
C ILE A 18 12.48 4.56 27.07
N LYS A 19 13.76 4.23 27.26
CA LYS A 19 14.30 3.88 28.58
C LYS A 19 14.50 5.14 29.44
N GLU A 20 14.40 4.98 30.75
CA GLU A 20 14.86 6.00 31.70
C GLU A 20 16.35 6.29 31.48
N GLY A 21 16.72 7.57 31.57
CA GLY A 21 18.07 8.07 31.29
C GLY A 21 18.38 8.37 29.81
N ASP A 22 17.54 7.92 28.85
CA ASP A 22 17.67 8.39 27.47
C ASP A 22 17.41 9.90 27.40
N LYS A 23 18.23 10.63 26.63
CA LYS A 23 18.07 12.08 26.41
C LYS A 23 16.63 12.47 26.08
N PHE A 24 15.97 11.72 25.20
CA PHE A 24 14.57 11.97 24.82
C PHE A 24 13.61 11.82 26.01
N LYS A 25 13.81 10.82 26.87
CA LYS A 25 12.97 10.61 28.07
C LYS A 25 13.14 11.73 29.09
N LEU A 26 14.36 12.28 29.21
CA LEU A 26 14.62 13.46 30.04
C LEU A 26 13.98 14.72 29.46
N LEU A 27 14.02 14.89 28.13
CA LEU A 27 13.39 16.01 27.45
C LEU A 27 11.86 15.99 27.55
N LEU A 28 11.22 14.83 27.57
CA LEU A 28 9.78 14.68 27.81
C LEU A 28 9.32 15.17 29.20
N ARG A 29 10.24 15.57 30.09
CA ARG A 29 9.90 16.22 31.37
C ARG A 29 9.78 17.73 31.26
N LYS A 30 10.14 18.31 30.11
CA LYS A 30 10.08 19.75 29.85
C LYS A 30 8.83 20.07 29.05
N GLU A 31 8.08 21.06 29.51
CA GLU A 31 6.81 21.49 28.90
C GLU A 31 6.99 21.91 27.43
N ASP A 32 8.00 22.73 27.14
CA ASP A 32 8.32 23.21 25.79
C ASP A 32 8.59 22.08 24.78
N PHE A 33 9.20 20.99 25.24
CA PHE A 33 9.46 19.81 24.42
C PHE A 33 8.19 19.00 24.19
N CYS A 34 7.35 18.83 25.21
CA CYS A 34 6.04 18.19 25.09
C CYS A 34 5.12 18.97 24.15
N ASP A 35 5.09 20.29 24.24
CA ASP A 35 4.35 21.16 23.33
C ASP A 35 4.82 20.98 21.89
N SER A 36 6.13 20.84 21.67
CA SER A 36 6.68 20.55 20.35
C SER A 36 6.21 19.19 19.81
N VAL A 37 6.16 18.15 20.64
CA VAL A 37 5.64 16.83 20.26
C VAL A 37 4.18 16.94 19.83
N THR A 38 3.35 17.58 20.65
CA THR A 38 1.93 17.81 20.36
C THR A 38 1.74 18.64 19.09
N PHE A 39 2.53 19.70 18.91
CA PHE A 39 2.51 20.53 17.70
C PHE A 39 2.80 19.72 16.45
N PHE A 40 3.86 18.91 16.46
CA PHE A 40 4.24 18.08 15.31
C PHE A 40 3.18 17.01 14.98
N ASP A 41 2.63 16.32 15.98
CA ASP A 41 1.52 15.38 15.75
C ASP A 41 0.28 16.10 15.15
N THR A 42 -0.08 17.25 15.72
CA THR A 42 -1.23 18.05 15.27
C THR A 42 -1.07 18.52 13.84
N ILE A 43 0.07 19.15 13.49
CA ILE A 43 0.30 19.64 12.13
C ILE A 43 0.36 18.48 11.13
N TYR A 44 0.92 17.33 11.51
CA TYR A 44 0.91 16.14 10.67
C TYR A 44 -0.52 15.70 10.36
N ARG A 45 -1.38 15.59 11.38
CA ARG A 45 -2.79 15.19 11.20
C ARG A 45 -3.56 16.18 10.35
N ILE A 46 -3.38 17.49 10.56
CA ILE A 46 -4.01 18.55 9.75
C ILE A 46 -3.59 18.40 8.29
N LYS A 47 -2.28 18.35 8.03
CA LYS A 47 -1.72 18.25 6.68
C LYS A 47 -2.05 16.92 6.00
N GLY A 48 -2.17 15.83 6.76
CA GLY A 48 -2.61 14.52 6.30
C GLY A 48 -4.03 14.57 5.77
N LYS A 49 -4.97 15.14 6.56
CA LYS A 49 -6.38 15.29 6.17
C LYS A 49 -6.58 16.12 4.90
N THR A 50 -5.68 17.07 4.60
CA THR A 50 -5.73 17.92 3.41
C THR A 50 -4.83 17.43 2.26
N ALA A 51 -4.26 16.23 2.38
CA ALA A 51 -3.30 15.66 1.43
C ALA A 51 -2.19 16.66 1.05
N SER A 52 -1.58 17.27 2.07
CA SER A 52 -0.56 18.32 1.93
C SER A 52 0.67 18.08 2.82
N LEU A 53 0.95 16.83 3.19
CA LEU A 53 2.15 16.47 3.96
C LEU A 53 3.45 16.84 3.24
N ASN A 54 3.43 16.89 1.90
CA ASN A 54 4.52 17.40 1.06
C ASN A 54 4.89 18.87 1.32
N THR A 55 4.03 19.63 2.01
CA THR A 55 4.30 21.03 2.38
C THR A 55 5.02 21.18 3.72
N LEU A 56 5.23 20.08 4.46
CA LEU A 56 5.97 20.14 5.71
C LEU A 56 7.46 20.36 5.43
N PRO A 57 8.15 21.20 6.23
CA PRO A 57 9.56 21.47 6.02
C PRO A 57 10.40 20.24 6.35
N VAL A 58 11.42 19.99 5.53
CA VAL A 58 12.50 19.05 5.83
C VAL A 58 13.39 19.67 6.89
N LEU A 59 13.61 18.97 8.00
CA LEU A 59 14.35 19.49 9.15
C LEU A 59 15.63 18.68 9.39
N LYS A 60 16.75 19.39 9.62
CA LYS A 60 18.02 18.75 10.02
C LYS A 60 18.04 18.34 11.51
N LYS A 61 17.21 18.98 12.32
CA LYS A 61 17.03 18.72 13.76
C LYS A 61 15.55 18.54 14.07
N ALA A 62 15.24 17.71 15.05
CA ALA A 62 13.89 17.45 15.51
C ALA A 62 13.55 18.28 16.76
N PHE A 63 12.26 18.54 16.95
CA PHE A 63 11.71 19.31 18.07
C PHE A 63 12.35 20.71 18.15
N THR A 64 12.40 21.36 19.32
CA THR A 64 13.04 22.67 19.58
C THR A 64 14.56 22.69 19.30
N GLN A 65 15.01 22.06 18.22
CA GLN A 65 16.39 21.84 17.80
C GLN A 65 17.26 21.08 18.83
N THR A 66 16.61 20.40 19.76
CA THR A 66 17.24 19.69 20.87
C THR A 66 17.69 18.28 20.51
N MET A 67 17.08 17.67 19.50
CA MET A 67 17.39 16.31 19.03
C MET A 67 17.96 16.33 17.61
N THR A 68 19.08 15.64 17.38
CA THR A 68 19.64 15.47 16.04
C THR A 68 18.92 14.37 15.26
N LYS A 69 19.08 14.36 13.94
CA LYS A 69 18.62 13.25 13.07
C LYS A 69 19.13 11.90 13.57
N ASP A 70 20.43 11.78 13.82
CA ASP A 70 21.05 10.52 14.24
C ASP A 70 20.52 10.03 15.58
N GLU A 71 20.27 10.95 16.52
CA GLU A 71 19.65 10.60 17.79
C GLU A 71 18.23 10.05 17.58
N MET A 72 17.42 10.68 16.73
CA MET A 72 16.06 10.21 16.39
C MET A 72 16.06 8.86 15.66
N GLU A 73 16.97 8.65 14.72
CA GLU A 73 17.12 7.36 14.04
C GLU A 73 17.57 6.24 14.98
N LYS A 74 18.48 6.55 15.92
CA LYS A 74 18.92 5.63 16.97
C LYS A 74 17.78 5.30 17.92
N LEU A 75 16.91 6.26 18.29
CA LEU A 75 15.73 5.97 19.09
C LEU A 75 14.82 4.97 18.37
N TYR A 76 14.50 5.19 17.09
CA TYR A 76 13.66 4.24 16.34
C TYR A 76 14.29 2.84 16.31
N LYS A 77 15.58 2.76 15.95
CA LYS A 77 16.28 1.48 15.80
C LYS A 77 16.44 0.75 17.13
N ASN A 78 16.88 1.44 18.18
CA ASN A 78 17.33 0.83 19.42
C ASN A 78 16.24 0.74 20.49
N ARG A 79 15.22 1.61 20.43
CA ARG A 79 14.14 1.65 21.43
C ARG A 79 12.83 1.11 20.89
N LEU A 80 12.42 1.46 19.67
CA LEU A 80 11.19 0.89 19.10
C LEU A 80 11.43 -0.48 18.45
N TYR A 81 12.38 -0.59 17.52
CA TYR A 81 12.53 -1.82 16.72
C TYR A 81 13.24 -2.97 17.45
N LYS A 82 14.41 -2.71 18.06
CA LYS A 82 15.27 -3.76 18.66
C LYS A 82 15.01 -4.06 20.13
N SER A 83 14.38 -3.16 20.89
CA SER A 83 14.21 -3.37 22.33
C SER A 83 13.03 -4.31 22.61
N LYS A 84 13.07 -5.04 23.73
CA LYS A 84 11.97 -5.94 24.13
C LYS A 84 10.64 -5.20 24.30
N SER A 85 10.64 -4.08 25.02
CA SER A 85 9.41 -3.27 25.24
C SER A 85 8.92 -2.60 23.97
N GLY A 86 9.84 -2.07 23.15
CA GLY A 86 9.49 -1.48 21.86
C GLY A 86 8.96 -2.50 20.87
N ASN A 87 9.51 -3.72 20.87
CA ASN A 87 9.08 -4.76 19.95
C ASN A 87 7.61 -5.15 20.16
N VAL A 88 7.09 -5.06 21.40
CA VAL A 88 5.65 -5.22 21.68
C VAL A 88 4.82 -4.17 20.93
N ILE A 89 5.22 -2.89 20.99
CA ILE A 89 4.55 -1.80 20.27
C ILE A 89 4.70 -1.96 18.76
N TYR A 90 5.92 -2.25 18.30
CA TYR A 90 6.24 -2.45 16.89
C TYR A 90 5.39 -3.56 16.28
N THR A 91 5.33 -4.72 16.96
CA THR A 91 4.54 -5.87 16.55
C THR A 91 3.05 -5.56 16.56
N ARG A 92 2.54 -4.88 17.60
CA ARG A 92 1.14 -4.42 17.63
C ARG A 92 0.78 -3.51 16.44
N ILE A 93 1.67 -2.59 16.05
CA ILE A 93 1.44 -1.75 14.86
C ILE A 93 1.50 -2.61 13.58
N ARG A 94 2.46 -3.54 13.50
CA ARG A 94 2.63 -4.42 12.33
C ARG A 94 1.38 -5.29 12.12
N ASP A 95 0.87 -5.85 13.21
CA ASP A 95 -0.24 -6.80 13.22
C ASP A 95 -1.61 -6.08 13.12
N SER A 96 -1.62 -4.74 13.01
CA SER A 96 -2.85 -3.97 12.68
C SER A 96 -3.28 -4.10 11.21
N ALA A 97 -2.48 -4.78 10.39
CA ALA A 97 -2.81 -5.04 8.99
C ALA A 97 -3.91 -6.11 8.85
N ILE A 98 -4.88 -5.83 7.99
CA ILE A 98 -5.98 -6.76 7.74
C ILE A 98 -5.45 -7.97 6.98
N GLY A 99 -5.56 -9.15 7.61
CA GLY A 99 -5.13 -10.43 7.03
C GLY A 99 -3.63 -10.50 6.73
N ASP A 100 -2.79 -9.79 7.48
CA ASP A 100 -1.35 -9.64 7.26
C ASP A 100 -0.96 -9.10 5.87
N LEU A 101 -1.90 -8.52 5.12
CA LEU A 101 -1.64 -7.97 3.80
C LEU A 101 -1.17 -6.52 3.89
N CYS A 102 -0.16 -6.15 3.11
CA CYS A 102 0.34 -4.79 3.06
C CYS A 102 -0.76 -3.81 2.60
N PRO A 103 -1.05 -2.71 3.32
CA PRO A 103 -2.08 -1.73 2.93
C PRO A 103 -1.76 -1.01 1.61
N LEU A 104 -0.48 -0.88 1.28
CA LEU A 104 -0.02 -0.21 0.06
C LEU A 104 -0.24 -1.05 -1.21
N CYS A 105 -0.09 -2.38 -1.17
CA CYS A 105 -0.29 -3.22 -2.36
C CYS A 105 -1.44 -4.22 -2.26
N SER A 106 -1.95 -4.47 -1.05
CA SER A 106 -2.99 -5.44 -0.70
C SER A 106 -2.76 -6.85 -1.23
N GLN A 107 -1.49 -7.25 -1.35
CA GLN A 107 -1.15 -8.52 -1.97
C GLN A 107 0.04 -9.23 -1.31
N ARG A 108 1.10 -8.50 -0.96
CA ARG A 108 2.26 -9.06 -0.26
C ARG A 108 2.04 -9.03 1.26
N LEU A 109 2.64 -9.98 1.96
CA LEU A 109 2.61 -10.03 3.41
C LEU A 109 3.35 -8.84 4.02
N VAL A 110 2.84 -8.33 5.14
CA VAL A 110 3.52 -7.33 5.95
C VAL A 110 4.78 -7.96 6.56
N GLY A 111 5.89 -7.24 6.45
CA GLY A 111 7.17 -7.67 7.02
C GLY A 111 7.87 -6.57 7.83
N THR A 112 7.36 -5.34 7.78
CA THR A 112 7.99 -4.19 8.43
C THR A 112 6.95 -3.12 8.78
N LEU A 113 7.36 -2.15 9.60
CA LEU A 113 6.75 -0.83 9.59
C LEU A 113 7.44 0.05 8.54
N ASP A 114 6.66 0.90 7.89
CA ASP A 114 7.14 1.93 6.96
C ASP A 114 6.79 3.32 7.49
N HIS A 115 7.61 4.30 7.11
CA HIS A 115 7.41 5.71 7.41
C HIS A 115 6.78 6.39 6.19
N TYR A 116 5.66 7.10 6.34
CA TYR A 116 5.13 7.91 5.23
C TYR A 116 6.09 9.05 4.88
N LEU A 117 6.51 9.82 5.87
CA LEU A 117 7.56 10.81 5.76
C LEU A 117 8.88 10.17 6.23
N PRO A 118 9.87 10.01 5.34
CA PRO A 118 11.09 9.30 5.67
C PRO A 118 11.81 9.93 6.85
N LYS A 119 12.15 9.12 7.87
CA LYS A 119 12.89 9.57 9.05
C LYS A 119 14.23 10.25 8.72
N ALA A 120 14.81 9.95 7.56
CA ALA A 120 16.05 10.54 7.07
C ALA A 120 15.94 12.06 6.80
N HIS A 121 14.72 12.53 6.50
CA HIS A 121 14.40 13.94 6.19
C HIS A 121 13.45 14.57 7.21
N TYR A 122 12.67 13.74 7.91
CA TYR A 122 11.71 14.17 8.91
C TYR A 122 11.95 13.47 10.25
N PRO A 123 13.09 13.73 10.91
CA PRO A 123 13.48 13.04 12.13
C PRO A 123 12.48 13.26 13.29
N GLN A 124 11.74 14.36 13.30
CA GLN A 124 10.67 14.63 14.26
C GLN A 124 9.52 13.61 14.20
N TYR A 125 9.34 12.91 13.06
CA TYR A 125 8.33 11.87 12.89
C TYR A 125 8.92 10.45 12.88
N ALA A 126 10.18 10.28 13.30
CA ALA A 126 10.84 8.98 13.29
C ALA A 126 10.18 7.96 14.23
N ILE A 127 9.62 8.41 15.35
CA ILE A 127 8.81 7.60 16.28
C ILE A 127 7.49 8.33 16.47
N SER A 128 6.59 8.14 15.52
CA SER A 128 5.25 8.70 15.57
C SER A 128 4.31 7.59 15.13
N ARG A 129 3.20 7.34 15.86
CA ARG A 129 1.99 6.78 15.21
C ARG A 129 1.55 7.76 14.12
N VAL A 130 0.46 7.68 13.38
CA VAL A 130 0.22 8.55 12.19
C VAL A 130 1.26 8.51 11.05
N ASN A 131 2.58 8.52 11.28
CA ASN A 131 3.64 8.37 10.29
C ASN A 131 4.13 6.93 10.10
N LEU A 132 3.89 6.03 11.07
CA LEU A 132 4.24 4.61 10.98
C LEU A 132 3.04 3.74 10.58
N TYR A 133 3.18 2.83 9.63
CA TYR A 133 2.14 1.86 9.29
C TYR A 133 2.74 0.52 8.86
N PRO A 134 2.00 -0.60 8.98
CA PRO A 134 2.47 -1.88 8.47
C PRO A 134 2.67 -1.83 6.95
N ALA A 135 3.74 -2.46 6.46
CA ALA A 135 4.02 -2.58 5.03
C ALA A 135 4.79 -3.86 4.71
N CYS A 136 4.71 -4.31 3.46
CA CYS A 136 5.65 -5.32 2.96
C CYS A 136 7.03 -4.70 2.73
N ILE A 137 8.06 -5.54 2.73
CA ILE A 137 9.45 -5.11 2.55
C ILE A 137 9.66 -4.47 1.19
N GLU A 138 9.00 -4.98 0.14
CA GLU A 138 9.14 -4.50 -1.23
C GLU A 138 8.58 -3.09 -1.41
N CYS A 139 7.40 -2.80 -0.85
CA CYS A 139 6.82 -1.46 -0.94
C CYS A 139 7.64 -0.44 -0.13
N ASN A 140 8.10 -0.82 1.06
CA ASN A 140 8.98 0.04 1.86
C ASN A 140 10.29 0.34 1.11
N LYS A 141 10.95 -0.70 0.57
CA LYS A 141 12.18 -0.55 -0.26
C LYS A 141 11.95 0.19 -1.59
N ALA A 142 10.76 0.19 -2.14
CA ALA A 142 10.47 0.95 -3.36
C ALA A 142 10.33 2.46 -3.07
N LYS A 143 9.90 2.80 -1.86
CA LYS A 143 9.68 4.19 -1.42
C LYS A 143 10.96 4.82 -0.85
N LEU A 144 11.74 4.05 -0.07
CA LEU A 144 12.98 4.47 0.59
C LEU A 144 12.85 5.84 1.27
N ASP A 145 13.84 6.71 1.05
CA ASP A 145 13.93 8.07 1.55
C ASP A 145 13.45 9.12 0.55
N THR A 146 12.73 8.71 -0.50
CA THR A 146 12.23 9.64 -1.52
C THR A 146 11.33 10.70 -0.88
N VAL A 147 11.65 11.97 -1.12
CA VAL A 147 10.85 13.13 -0.75
C VAL A 147 10.48 13.89 -2.00
N ASN A 148 9.17 14.04 -2.26
CA ASN A 148 8.68 14.87 -3.36
C ASN A 148 7.98 16.10 -2.79
N SER A 149 8.28 17.27 -3.35
CA SER A 149 7.57 18.53 -3.04
C SER A 149 6.22 18.62 -3.74
N ASP A 150 6.02 17.89 -4.84
CA ASP A 150 4.81 17.98 -5.65
C ASP A 150 3.69 17.13 -5.07
N LYS A 151 2.47 17.65 -5.11
CA LYS A 151 1.29 16.96 -4.57
C LYS A 151 0.93 15.72 -5.40
N GLU A 152 1.17 15.76 -6.71
CA GLU A 152 0.93 14.67 -7.66
C GLU A 152 1.85 13.47 -7.39
N ASN A 153 3.06 13.73 -6.90
CA ASN A 153 4.12 12.74 -6.71
C ASN A 153 4.14 12.18 -5.28
N GLN A 154 2.96 12.01 -4.68
CA GLN A 154 2.80 11.45 -3.35
C GLN A 154 2.14 10.07 -3.44
N THR A 155 2.73 9.09 -2.76
CA THR A 155 2.07 7.79 -2.58
C THR A 155 0.78 7.95 -1.75
N PHE A 156 -0.15 7.02 -1.93
CA PHE A 156 -1.28 6.84 -1.04
C PHE A 156 -0.84 6.74 0.43
N HIS A 157 -1.54 7.45 1.30
CA HIS A 157 -1.37 7.41 2.74
C HIS A 157 -2.46 6.54 3.37
N PRO A 158 -2.13 5.39 4.00
CA PRO A 158 -3.11 4.44 4.53
C PRO A 158 -4.15 5.01 5.50
N PHE A 159 -3.79 5.98 6.35
CA PHE A 159 -4.73 6.57 7.32
C PHE A 159 -5.61 7.71 6.79
N PHE A 160 -5.15 8.50 5.82
CA PHE A 160 -5.81 9.78 5.47
C PHE A 160 -6.52 9.77 4.13
N ASP A 161 -6.03 9.00 3.16
CA ASP A 161 -6.65 8.92 1.86
C ASP A 161 -7.84 7.95 1.90
N ARG A 162 -9.01 8.41 1.45
CA ARG A 162 -10.24 7.61 1.39
C ARG A 162 -10.48 7.09 -0.03
N LEU A 163 -10.32 5.78 -0.23
CA LEU A 163 -10.41 5.08 -1.51
C LEU A 163 -11.57 4.08 -1.59
N HIS A 164 -12.22 3.74 -0.48
CA HIS A 164 -13.21 2.65 -0.42
C HIS A 164 -14.28 2.73 -1.53
N ASP A 165 -14.83 3.93 -1.76
CA ASP A 165 -15.90 4.15 -2.75
C ASP A 165 -15.40 4.41 -4.17
N ILE A 166 -14.08 4.44 -4.38
CA ILE A 166 -13.47 4.83 -5.66
C ILE A 166 -13.01 3.58 -6.41
N VAL A 167 -13.64 3.30 -7.56
CA VAL A 167 -13.15 2.27 -8.50
C VAL A 167 -11.98 2.86 -9.30
N TRP A 168 -10.78 2.74 -8.75
CA TRP A 168 -9.57 3.34 -9.28
C TRP A 168 -8.75 2.40 -10.15
N LEU A 169 -8.86 1.08 -10.01
CA LEU A 169 -8.05 0.14 -10.78
C LEU A 169 -8.77 -0.31 -12.06
N SER A 170 -8.03 -0.38 -13.15
CA SER A 170 -8.49 -0.91 -14.43
C SER A 170 -7.37 -1.71 -15.11
N ALA A 171 -7.73 -2.51 -16.10
CA ALA A 171 -6.76 -3.23 -16.90
C ALA A 171 -7.22 -3.35 -18.35
N SER A 172 -6.26 -3.39 -19.26
CA SER A 172 -6.49 -3.70 -20.68
C SER A 172 -5.92 -5.07 -20.98
N LEU A 173 -6.67 -5.85 -21.77
CA LEU A 173 -6.15 -7.08 -22.36
C LEU A 173 -5.30 -6.72 -23.58
N LYS A 174 -4.01 -7.02 -23.53
CA LYS A 174 -3.11 -6.90 -24.68
C LYS A 174 -3.19 -8.19 -25.51
N GLY A 175 -3.39 -8.02 -26.82
CA GLY A 175 -3.24 -9.09 -27.80
C GLY A 175 -1.77 -9.46 -28.00
N GLY A 176 -1.51 -10.67 -28.48
CA GLY A 176 -0.18 -11.23 -28.68
C GLY A 176 -0.22 -12.76 -28.68
N ALA A 177 0.96 -13.39 -28.67
CA ALA A 177 1.07 -14.86 -28.63
C ALA A 177 0.40 -15.48 -27.38
N SER A 178 0.37 -14.74 -26.27
CA SER A 178 -0.39 -15.07 -25.06
C SER A 178 -1.13 -13.85 -24.55
N PRO A 179 -2.41 -13.97 -24.12
CA PRO A 179 -3.16 -12.88 -23.51
C PRO A 179 -2.47 -12.43 -22.22
N ALA A 180 -2.28 -11.12 -22.07
CA ALA A 180 -1.68 -10.49 -20.91
C ALA A 180 -2.47 -9.25 -20.48
N LEU A 181 -2.58 -9.02 -19.17
CA LEU A 181 -3.24 -7.85 -18.63
C LEU A 181 -2.21 -6.77 -18.26
N VAL A 182 -2.50 -5.54 -18.66
CA VAL A 182 -1.76 -4.34 -18.22
C VAL A 182 -2.67 -3.55 -17.32
N PHE A 183 -2.27 -3.41 -16.05
CA PHE A 183 -3.03 -2.69 -15.02
C PHE A 183 -2.68 -1.20 -15.03
N TYR A 184 -3.69 -0.34 -14.86
CA TYR A 184 -3.55 1.10 -14.83
C TYR A 184 -4.62 1.75 -13.94
N VAL A 185 -4.44 3.04 -13.63
CA VAL A 185 -5.41 3.83 -12.88
C VAL A 185 -6.52 4.31 -13.81
N ASN A 186 -7.76 4.01 -13.46
CA ASN A 186 -8.98 4.43 -14.13
C ASN A 186 -9.03 5.96 -14.29
N ASP A 187 -9.34 6.42 -15.49
CA ASP A 187 -9.42 7.85 -15.79
C ASP A 187 -10.59 8.55 -15.09
N ASN A 188 -11.62 7.81 -14.69
CA ASN A 188 -12.78 8.33 -13.96
C ASN A 188 -12.50 8.61 -12.48
N VAL A 189 -11.28 8.36 -11.98
CA VAL A 189 -10.91 8.73 -10.61
C VAL A 189 -11.03 10.26 -10.44
N PRO A 190 -11.74 10.74 -9.40
CA PRO A 190 -11.87 12.16 -9.12
C PRO A 190 -10.51 12.84 -8.98
N GLN A 191 -10.36 14.04 -9.52
CA GLN A 191 -9.10 14.79 -9.47
C GLN A 191 -8.95 15.69 -8.23
N ARG A 192 -9.81 15.51 -7.22
CA ARG A 192 -9.67 16.17 -5.92
C ARG A 192 -8.28 15.89 -5.35
N PHE A 193 -7.57 16.93 -4.91
CA PHE A 193 -6.25 16.79 -4.30
C PHE A 193 -5.23 15.98 -5.15
N ALA A 194 -5.31 16.09 -6.47
CA ALA A 194 -4.47 15.34 -7.41
C ALA A 194 -4.55 13.82 -7.26
N LEU A 195 -5.65 13.28 -6.73
CA LEU A 195 -5.79 11.87 -6.36
C LEU A 195 -5.47 10.90 -7.50
N ARG A 196 -5.94 11.17 -8.73
CA ARG A 196 -5.63 10.31 -9.88
C ARG A 196 -4.14 10.26 -10.19
N GLN A 197 -3.46 11.40 -10.13
CA GLN A 197 -2.02 11.47 -10.37
C GLN A 197 -1.24 10.78 -9.25
N ARG A 198 -1.65 10.97 -8.00
CA ARG A 198 -1.08 10.29 -6.83
C ARG A 198 -1.26 8.78 -6.90
N MET A 199 -2.42 8.29 -7.34
CA MET A 199 -2.64 6.86 -7.58
C MET A 199 -1.75 6.31 -8.69
N ARG A 200 -1.57 7.07 -9.79
CA ARG A 200 -0.68 6.68 -10.88
C ARG A 200 0.77 6.64 -10.41
N TYR A 201 1.19 7.63 -9.63
CA TYR A 201 2.49 7.67 -8.98
C TYR A 201 2.66 6.46 -8.06
N HIS A 202 1.72 6.20 -7.16
CA HIS A 202 1.74 5.07 -6.24
C HIS A 202 1.84 3.72 -6.96
N LEU A 203 1.01 3.48 -7.99
CA LEU A 203 1.01 2.24 -8.76
C LEU A 203 2.37 1.96 -9.39
N ARG A 204 2.98 2.98 -10.03
CA ARG A 204 4.28 2.87 -10.69
C ARG A 204 5.43 2.76 -9.69
N THR A 205 5.50 3.67 -8.72
CA THR A 205 6.59 3.74 -7.75
C THR A 205 6.71 2.45 -6.95
N LEU A 206 5.58 1.82 -6.61
CA LEU A 206 5.58 0.56 -5.86
C LEU A 206 5.59 -0.70 -6.73
N GLY A 207 5.64 -0.56 -8.06
CA GLY A 207 5.62 -1.67 -9.02
C GLY A 207 4.39 -2.57 -8.89
N ILE A 208 3.25 -1.99 -8.53
CA ILE A 208 2.01 -2.73 -8.25
C ILE A 208 1.33 -3.18 -9.55
N ASP A 209 1.47 -2.41 -10.63
CA ASP A 209 1.03 -2.77 -11.97
C ASP A 209 1.62 -4.13 -12.41
N ASN A 210 2.94 -4.29 -12.29
CA ASN A 210 3.65 -5.52 -12.63
C ASN A 210 3.33 -6.67 -11.65
N LEU A 211 3.20 -6.35 -10.35
CA LEU A 211 2.77 -7.32 -9.34
C LEU A 211 1.40 -7.90 -9.70
N TYR A 212 0.42 -7.05 -10.00
CA TYR A 212 -0.93 -7.46 -10.34
C TYR A 212 -0.98 -8.20 -11.68
N ALA A 213 -0.22 -7.75 -12.70
CA ALA A 213 -0.10 -8.46 -13.97
C ALA A 213 0.42 -9.89 -13.78
N THR A 214 1.42 -10.08 -12.92
CA THR A 214 2.00 -11.40 -12.62
C THR A 214 1.00 -12.32 -11.93
N HIS A 215 0.28 -11.81 -10.92
CA HIS A 215 -0.77 -12.58 -10.24
C HIS A 215 -1.94 -12.94 -11.17
N ALA A 216 -2.36 -12.00 -12.01
CA ALA A 216 -3.41 -12.22 -12.98
C ALA A 216 -3.00 -13.26 -14.03
N ALA A 217 -1.78 -13.21 -14.57
CA ALA A 217 -1.28 -14.22 -15.50
C ALA A 217 -1.30 -15.62 -14.88
N SER A 218 -0.81 -15.75 -13.64
CA SER A 218 -0.83 -17.02 -12.89
C SER A 218 -2.27 -17.53 -12.68
N ALA A 219 -3.21 -16.64 -12.37
CA ALA A 219 -4.62 -17.00 -12.21
C ALA A 219 -5.26 -17.41 -13.54
N MET A 220 -5.00 -16.69 -14.63
CA MET A 220 -5.47 -17.03 -15.98
C MET A 220 -5.00 -18.42 -16.40
N SER A 221 -3.74 -18.78 -16.14
CA SER A 221 -3.23 -20.14 -16.41
C SER A 221 -4.01 -21.22 -15.64
N ARG A 222 -4.42 -20.96 -14.40
CA ARG A 222 -5.27 -21.89 -13.61
C ARG A 222 -6.70 -21.98 -14.14
N GLU A 223 -7.23 -20.91 -14.71
CA GLU A 223 -8.58 -20.87 -15.28
C GLU A 223 -8.68 -21.56 -16.66
N LYS A 224 -7.56 -21.70 -17.39
CA LYS A 224 -7.53 -22.14 -18.80
C LYS A 224 -8.38 -23.40 -19.07
N LEU A 225 -8.14 -24.48 -18.33
CA LEU A 225 -8.84 -25.75 -18.54
C LEU A 225 -10.34 -25.64 -18.25
N THR A 226 -10.70 -24.90 -17.21
CA THR A 226 -12.10 -24.63 -16.86
C THR A 226 -12.81 -23.88 -17.98
N LEU A 227 -12.19 -22.83 -18.51
CA LEU A 227 -12.73 -22.05 -19.62
C LEU A 227 -12.88 -22.89 -20.89
N GLN A 228 -11.90 -23.74 -21.23
CA GLN A 228 -11.97 -24.68 -22.35
C GLN A 228 -13.14 -25.66 -22.23
N ARG A 229 -13.31 -26.27 -21.04
CA ARG A 229 -14.40 -27.21 -20.77
C ARG A 229 -15.76 -26.53 -20.82
N LEU A 230 -15.87 -25.31 -20.29
CA LEU A 230 -17.10 -24.52 -20.33
C LEU A 230 -17.45 -24.16 -21.77
N PHE A 231 -16.50 -23.68 -22.55
CA PHE A 231 -16.70 -23.34 -23.95
C PHE A 231 -17.17 -24.54 -24.77
N LYS A 232 -16.51 -25.70 -24.61
CA LYS A 232 -16.93 -26.94 -25.29
C LYS A 232 -18.38 -27.35 -24.97
N ARG A 233 -18.83 -27.12 -23.73
CA ARG A 233 -20.16 -27.56 -23.26
C ARG A 233 -21.27 -26.54 -23.49
N LYS A 234 -20.96 -25.24 -23.38
CA LYS A 234 -21.95 -24.14 -23.27
C LYS A 234 -21.62 -22.95 -24.19
N GLY A 235 -20.58 -23.07 -25.02
CA GLY A 235 -20.11 -22.01 -25.91
C GLY A 235 -19.63 -20.77 -25.17
N GLN A 236 -19.53 -19.67 -25.93
CA GLN A 236 -19.13 -18.36 -25.42
C GLN A 236 -19.99 -17.88 -24.25
N ARG A 237 -21.32 -18.04 -24.32
CA ARG A 237 -22.25 -17.63 -23.25
C ARG A 237 -21.95 -18.31 -21.92
N GLY A 238 -21.50 -19.57 -21.95
CA GLY A 238 -21.08 -20.30 -20.75
C GLY A 238 -19.83 -19.72 -20.11
N VAL A 239 -18.88 -19.26 -20.93
CA VAL A 239 -17.65 -18.59 -20.48
C VAL A 239 -17.98 -17.22 -19.90
N GLU A 240 -18.79 -16.42 -20.58
CA GLU A 240 -19.24 -15.10 -20.10
C GLU A 240 -19.95 -15.20 -18.75
N LYS A 241 -20.90 -16.14 -18.62
CA LYS A 241 -21.60 -16.37 -17.35
C LYS A 241 -20.61 -16.72 -16.23
N TYR A 242 -19.68 -17.64 -16.48
CA TYR A 242 -18.68 -18.01 -15.48
C TYR A 242 -17.80 -16.82 -15.07
N LEU A 243 -17.27 -16.07 -16.03
CA LEU A 243 -16.44 -14.90 -15.73
C LEU A 243 -17.22 -13.82 -14.99
N LYS A 244 -18.51 -13.64 -15.30
CA LYS A 244 -19.41 -12.75 -14.57
C LYS A 244 -19.59 -13.19 -13.12
N ASP A 245 -19.92 -14.45 -12.87
CA ASP A 245 -20.10 -14.98 -11.50
C ASP A 245 -18.80 -14.80 -10.67
N ARG A 246 -17.63 -15.03 -11.28
CA ARG A 246 -16.31 -14.82 -10.65
C ARG A 246 -16.02 -13.34 -10.40
N TRP A 247 -16.37 -12.47 -11.34
CA TRP A 247 -16.23 -11.03 -11.20
C TRP A 247 -17.10 -10.50 -10.05
N GLU A 248 -18.38 -10.86 -10.01
CA GLU A 248 -19.32 -10.43 -8.96
C GLU A 248 -18.83 -10.86 -7.58
N SER A 249 -18.41 -12.12 -7.42
CA SER A 249 -17.82 -12.62 -6.18
C SER A 249 -16.55 -11.87 -5.77
N ALA A 250 -15.65 -11.57 -6.70
CA ALA A 250 -14.42 -10.81 -6.39
C ALA A 250 -14.71 -9.33 -6.09
N CYS A 251 -15.70 -8.74 -6.75
CA CYS A 251 -16.11 -7.35 -6.57
C CYS A 251 -16.77 -7.09 -5.22
N ASP A 252 -17.53 -8.05 -4.71
CA ASP A 252 -18.17 -7.98 -3.38
C ASP A 252 -17.12 -7.83 -2.27
N ASN A 253 -16.01 -8.57 -2.40
CA ASN A 253 -14.88 -8.43 -1.47
C ASN A 253 -14.08 -7.13 -1.70
N ASN A 254 -13.65 -6.86 -2.93
CA ASN A 254 -12.92 -5.63 -3.26
C ASN A 254 -12.97 -5.32 -4.77
N LYS A 255 -13.70 -4.26 -5.11
CA LYS A 255 -13.86 -3.73 -6.49
C LYS A 255 -12.53 -3.36 -7.17
N ASN A 256 -11.48 -3.09 -6.40
CA ASN A 256 -10.15 -2.73 -6.88
C ASN A 256 -9.12 -3.86 -6.68
N SER A 257 -9.54 -5.08 -6.39
CA SER A 257 -8.64 -6.24 -6.40
C SER A 257 -8.21 -6.55 -7.83
N TRP A 258 -6.99 -7.08 -7.99
CA TRP A 258 -6.52 -7.51 -9.31
C TRP A 258 -7.40 -8.65 -9.87
N GLN A 259 -7.99 -9.49 -9.02
CA GLN A 259 -8.93 -10.54 -9.42
C GLN A 259 -10.20 -9.96 -10.03
N ALA A 260 -10.86 -9.01 -9.35
CA ALA A 260 -12.08 -8.39 -9.84
C ALA A 260 -11.83 -7.69 -11.18
N VAL A 261 -10.73 -6.93 -11.27
CA VAL A 261 -10.37 -6.25 -12.51
C VAL A 261 -9.99 -7.25 -13.62
N MET A 262 -9.28 -8.33 -13.31
CA MET A 262 -8.98 -9.40 -14.27
C MET A 262 -10.27 -10.01 -14.84
N TYR A 263 -11.16 -10.53 -14.01
CA TYR A 263 -12.39 -11.17 -14.49
C TYR A 263 -13.26 -10.21 -15.29
N ARG A 264 -13.40 -8.94 -14.85
CA ARG A 264 -14.12 -7.90 -15.59
C ARG A 264 -13.50 -7.63 -16.96
N THR A 265 -12.17 -7.48 -17.03
CA THR A 265 -11.46 -7.20 -18.29
C THR A 265 -11.56 -8.38 -19.26
N LEU A 266 -11.49 -9.61 -18.77
CA LEU A 266 -11.66 -10.81 -19.60
C LEU A 266 -13.10 -10.97 -20.10
N LEU A 267 -14.10 -10.75 -19.23
CA LEU A 267 -15.53 -10.77 -19.57
C LEU A 267 -15.85 -9.76 -20.68
N ASN A 268 -15.28 -8.56 -20.61
CA ASN A 268 -15.50 -7.49 -21.59
C ASN A 268 -14.72 -7.68 -22.90
N SER A 269 -13.98 -8.78 -23.07
CA SER A 269 -13.29 -9.12 -24.31
C SER A 269 -14.05 -10.23 -25.04
N ALA A 270 -14.79 -9.86 -26.08
CA ALA A 270 -15.51 -10.81 -26.93
C ALA A 270 -14.56 -11.86 -27.55
N SER A 271 -13.38 -11.44 -28.02
CA SER A 271 -12.37 -12.34 -28.56
C SER A 271 -11.81 -13.32 -27.52
N PHE A 272 -11.64 -12.88 -26.27
CA PHE A 272 -11.24 -13.78 -25.19
C PHE A 272 -12.34 -14.81 -24.88
N CYS A 273 -13.58 -14.34 -24.73
CA CYS A 273 -14.74 -15.21 -24.44
C CYS A 273 -15.05 -16.20 -25.58
N ALA A 274 -14.74 -15.83 -26.82
CA ALA A 274 -14.91 -16.67 -28.00
C ALA A 274 -13.80 -17.72 -28.22
N GLY A 275 -12.80 -17.80 -27.32
CA GLY A 275 -11.73 -18.81 -27.41
C GLY A 275 -10.31 -18.30 -27.18
N GLY A 276 -10.11 -16.99 -26.98
CA GLY A 276 -8.77 -16.42 -26.76
C GLY A 276 -8.04 -16.96 -25.53
N PHE A 277 -8.74 -17.58 -24.58
CA PHE A 277 -8.14 -18.33 -23.48
C PHE A 277 -7.27 -19.52 -23.92
N ASN A 278 -7.44 -20.05 -25.14
CA ASN A 278 -6.58 -21.11 -25.68
C ASN A 278 -5.12 -20.67 -25.84
N ASN A 279 -4.90 -19.37 -26.06
CA ASN A 279 -3.59 -18.77 -26.25
C ASN A 279 -2.86 -18.51 -24.92
N ILE A 280 -3.49 -18.74 -23.76
CA ILE A 280 -2.84 -18.61 -22.46
C ILE A 280 -1.63 -19.55 -22.43
N ALA A 281 -0.43 -18.99 -22.32
CA ALA A 281 0.78 -19.77 -22.14
C ALA A 281 0.69 -20.60 -20.85
N VAL A 282 1.05 -21.88 -20.94
CA VAL A 282 1.12 -22.78 -19.79
C VAL A 282 2.59 -23.10 -19.59
N MET A 283 3.08 -23.03 -18.35
CA MET A 283 4.41 -23.56 -18.06
C MET A 283 4.40 -25.05 -18.36
N PRO A 284 5.37 -25.58 -19.14
CA PRO A 284 5.43 -27.01 -19.39
C PRO A 284 5.53 -27.74 -18.05
N ILE A 285 4.63 -28.68 -17.81
CA ILE A 285 4.76 -29.62 -16.70
C ILE A 285 6.02 -30.41 -17.00
N ARG A 286 7.09 -30.15 -16.24
CA ARG A 286 8.24 -31.06 -16.27
C ARG A 286 7.73 -32.38 -15.71
N SER A 287 7.61 -33.39 -16.56
CA SER A 287 7.52 -34.77 -16.13
C SER A 287 8.74 -35.02 -15.24
N VAL A 288 8.50 -35.25 -13.94
CA VAL A 288 9.53 -35.77 -13.06
C VAL A 288 9.90 -37.16 -13.62
N PRO A 289 11.18 -37.44 -13.87
CA PRO A 289 11.61 -38.76 -14.34
C PRO A 289 11.26 -39.87 -13.35
#